data_AF-A0A935Y4R5-F1
#
_entry.id   AF-A0A935Y4R5-F1
#
_cell.length_a   1.000
_cell.length_b   1.000
_cell.length_c   1.000
_cell.angle_alpha   90.00
_cell.angle_beta   90.00
_cell.angle_gamma   90.00
#
_symmetry.space_group_name_H-M   'P 1'
#
loop_
_entity.id
_entity.type
_entity.pdbx_description
1 polymer ?
#
loop_
_entity_poly.entity_id
_entity_poly.type
_entity_poly.pdbx_seq_one_letter_code
_entity_poly.pdbx_strand_id
1 'polypeptide(L)'
;MEASFTPTSSQKPDKVFWDFGDGTTSNDLQPVHVYSKEGIYKVKLVMVFGTQECIIVKEIQVGKNTGNPCGFDWYFKTDQLTLYAQGNFRQKPDSVLWSFGDSTYSKDLVVTHKYNSPGTYVVTLTVWINGVECSVQKKIEIKAGFQNPDIEITNINPNPATDNIDVTVKSDGQYKVVVAISDVRGNVLEI
;
A
#
# COMPACT_ATOMS: atom_id res chain seq x y z
N MET A 1 -23.95 -1.62 10.66
CA MET A 1 -23.63 -1.81 9.24
C MET A 1 -22.85 -3.09 9.11
N GLU A 2 -23.36 -4.02 8.31
CA GLU A 2 -22.84 -5.39 8.25
C GLU A 2 -21.70 -5.50 7.23
N ALA A 3 -20.67 -6.26 7.59
CA ALA A 3 -19.56 -6.61 6.73
C ALA A 3 -19.23 -8.10 6.88
N SER A 4 -19.09 -8.81 5.77
CA SER A 4 -18.65 -10.21 5.73
C SER A 4 -17.17 -10.27 5.41
N PHE A 5 -16.43 -11.14 6.11
CA PHE A 5 -15.00 -11.31 5.92
C PHE A 5 -14.70 -12.71 5.41
N THR A 6 -13.97 -12.79 4.30
CA THR A 6 -13.57 -14.07 3.70
C THR A 6 -12.06 -14.10 3.52
N PRO A 7 -11.31 -14.85 4.34
CA PRO A 7 -9.89 -15.05 4.12
C PRO A 7 -9.68 -15.97 2.91
N THR A 8 -8.68 -15.66 2.08
CA THR A 8 -8.25 -16.52 0.98
C THR A 8 -6.84 -17.02 1.27
N SER A 9 -6.68 -18.33 1.37
CA SER A 9 -5.40 -19.00 1.62
C SER A 9 -5.32 -20.30 0.83
N SER A 10 -4.11 -20.73 0.46
CA SER A 10 -3.88 -21.99 -0.26
C SER A 10 -4.06 -23.24 0.63
N GLN A 11 -3.96 -23.05 1.94
CA GLN A 11 -4.16 -24.07 2.97
C GLN A 11 -5.23 -23.60 3.96
N LYS A 12 -5.90 -24.52 4.64
CA LYS A 12 -6.83 -24.19 5.71
C LYS A 12 -6.04 -23.86 6.99
N PRO A 13 -6.27 -22.71 7.65
CA PRO A 13 -5.61 -22.40 8.91
C PRO A 13 -6.14 -23.25 10.07
N ASP A 14 -5.27 -23.55 11.03
CA ASP A 14 -5.61 -24.24 12.28
C ASP A 14 -6.36 -23.33 13.25
N LYS A 15 -5.98 -22.05 13.27
CA LYS A 15 -6.63 -21.01 14.07
C LYS A 15 -6.75 -19.72 13.27
N VAL A 16 -7.79 -18.97 13.56
CA VAL A 16 -8.00 -17.62 13.06
C VAL A 16 -8.39 -16.70 14.21
N PHE A 17 -7.99 -15.44 14.12
CA PHE A 17 -8.41 -14.39 15.01
C PHE A 17 -8.59 -13.10 14.24
N TRP A 18 -9.76 -12.50 14.37
CA TRP A 18 -10.13 -11.22 13.81
C TRP A 18 -10.19 -10.17 14.91
N ASP A 19 -9.58 -9.03 14.66
CA ASP A 19 -9.83 -7.77 15.37
C ASP A 19 -10.39 -6.79 14.35
N PHE A 20 -11.61 -6.32 14.60
CA PHE A 20 -12.35 -5.46 13.66
C PHE A 20 -11.96 -3.97 13.79
N GLY A 21 -11.08 -3.62 14.73
CA GLY A 21 -10.61 -2.25 14.93
C GLY A 21 -11.63 -1.34 15.62
N ASP A 22 -12.77 -1.88 16.07
CA ASP A 22 -13.80 -1.19 16.86
C ASP A 22 -13.87 -1.68 18.32
N GLY A 23 -12.88 -2.49 18.73
CA GLY A 23 -12.81 -3.11 20.05
C GLY A 23 -13.47 -4.48 20.14
N THR A 24 -14.05 -4.99 19.03
CA THR A 24 -14.64 -6.34 18.98
C THR A 24 -13.79 -7.29 18.14
N THR A 25 -13.98 -8.60 18.38
CA THR A 25 -13.13 -9.67 17.83
C THR A 25 -13.95 -10.90 17.44
N SER A 26 -13.41 -11.78 16.59
CA SER A 26 -14.00 -13.09 16.28
C SER A 26 -12.93 -14.17 16.05
N ASN A 27 -13.27 -15.44 16.30
CA ASN A 27 -12.45 -16.61 15.95
C ASN A 27 -13.09 -17.44 14.81
N ASP A 28 -14.14 -16.93 14.17
CA ASP A 28 -14.76 -17.61 13.05
C ASP A 28 -13.89 -17.47 11.79
N LEU A 29 -13.90 -18.51 10.95
CA LEU A 29 -13.17 -18.49 9.68
C LEU A 29 -13.72 -17.43 8.73
N GLN A 30 -15.04 -17.25 8.71
CA GLN A 30 -15.74 -16.29 7.85
C GLN A 30 -16.78 -15.52 8.67
N PRO A 31 -16.35 -14.56 9.52
CA PRO A 31 -17.27 -13.85 10.37
C PRO A 31 -18.10 -12.85 9.56
N VAL A 32 -19.31 -12.61 10.05
CA VAL A 32 -20.11 -11.43 9.72
C VAL A 32 -20.06 -10.50 10.93
N HIS A 33 -19.65 -9.26 10.72
CA HIS A 33 -19.53 -8.26 11.80
C HIS A 33 -20.43 -7.06 11.53
N VAL A 34 -21.00 -6.50 12.59
CA VAL A 34 -21.87 -5.32 12.52
C VAL A 34 -21.23 -4.16 13.26
N TYR A 35 -20.77 -3.16 12.51
CA TYR A 35 -20.26 -1.93 13.09
C TYR A 35 -21.41 -1.00 13.51
N SER A 36 -21.31 -0.47 14.74
CA SER A 36 -22.31 0.42 15.32
C SER A 36 -22.15 1.88 14.90
N LYS A 37 -20.94 2.28 14.49
CA LYS A 37 -20.60 3.64 14.07
C LYS A 37 -19.99 3.65 12.68
N GLU A 38 -20.12 4.79 12.00
CA GLU A 38 -19.41 5.03 10.74
C GLU A 38 -17.96 5.42 11.04
N GLY A 39 -17.04 5.07 10.15
CA GLY A 39 -15.63 5.36 10.31
C GLY A 39 -14.70 4.53 9.43
N ILE A 40 -13.41 4.80 9.57
CA ILE A 40 -12.33 3.98 9.01
C ILE A 40 -11.82 3.06 10.11
N TYR A 41 -11.80 1.77 9.84
CA TYR A 41 -11.43 0.71 10.77
C TYR A 41 -10.22 -0.04 10.24
N LYS A 42 -9.19 -0.24 11.09
CA LYS A 42 -8.07 -1.15 10.80
C LYS A 42 -8.46 -2.55 11.24
N VAL A 43 -8.89 -3.36 10.28
CA VAL A 43 -9.20 -4.77 10.51
C VAL A 43 -7.91 -5.58 10.45
N LYS A 44 -7.66 -6.37 11.47
CA LYS A 44 -6.54 -7.30 11.58
C LYS A 44 -7.05 -8.74 11.56
N LEU A 45 -6.45 -9.55 10.70
CA LEU A 45 -6.60 -11.00 10.67
C LEU A 45 -5.29 -11.64 11.07
N VAL A 46 -5.35 -12.59 12.00
CA VAL A 46 -4.26 -13.51 12.34
C VAL A 46 -4.68 -14.92 11.95
N MET A 47 -3.86 -15.62 11.17
CA MET A 47 -4.06 -17.02 10.80
C MET A 47 -2.85 -17.84 11.26
N VAL A 48 -3.09 -19.02 11.82
CA VAL A 48 -2.04 -19.95 12.27
C VAL A 48 -2.06 -21.22 11.44
N PHE A 49 -0.88 -21.65 10.97
CA PHE A 49 -0.63 -22.89 10.23
C PHE A 49 0.48 -23.67 10.94
N GLY A 50 0.12 -24.64 11.78
CA GLY A 50 1.02 -25.32 12.69
C GLY A 50 1.63 -24.35 13.69
N THR A 51 2.94 -24.12 13.57
CA THR A 51 3.69 -23.16 14.40
C THR A 51 3.86 -21.80 13.74
N GLN A 52 3.40 -21.63 12.50
CA GLN A 52 3.58 -20.40 11.73
C GLN A 52 2.37 -19.48 11.88
N GLU A 53 2.62 -18.21 12.18
CA GLU A 53 1.60 -17.16 12.21
C GLU A 53 1.69 -16.25 10.98
N CYS A 54 0.55 -15.87 10.42
CA CYS A 54 0.39 -14.89 9.35
C CYS A 54 -0.55 -13.77 9.81
N ILE A 55 -0.11 -12.52 9.70
CA ILE A 55 -0.88 -11.34 10.10
C ILE A 55 -1.17 -10.49 8.86
N ILE A 56 -2.45 -10.15 8.67
CA ILE A 56 -2.90 -9.23 7.63
C ILE A 56 -3.61 -8.06 8.33
N VAL A 57 -3.28 -6.83 7.93
CA VAL A 57 -3.97 -5.62 8.40
C VAL A 57 -4.49 -4.86 7.19
N LYS A 58 -5.77 -4.49 7.21
CA LYS A 58 -6.42 -3.74 6.13
C LYS A 58 -7.32 -2.66 6.71
N GLU A 59 -7.23 -1.46 6.14
CA GLU A 59 -8.18 -0.40 6.42
C GLU A 59 -9.46 -0.61 5.59
N ILE A 60 -10.61 -0.57 6.25
CA ILE A 60 -11.92 -0.56 5.61
C ILE A 60 -12.69 0.68 6.05
N GLN A 61 -13.59 1.14 5.19
CA GLN A 61 -14.53 2.20 5.52
C GLN A 61 -15.90 1.58 5.76
N VAL A 62 -16.47 1.83 6.94
CA VAL A 62 -17.81 1.35 7.32
C VAL A 62 -18.71 2.57 7.51
N GLY A 63 -19.85 2.60 6.86
CA GLY A 63 -20.63 3.81 6.72
C GLY A 63 -21.29 3.91 5.36
N LYS A 64 -22.28 4.79 5.23
CA LYS A 64 -22.53 5.37 3.91
C LYS A 64 -21.26 6.11 3.51
N ASN A 65 -20.79 5.88 2.28
CA ASN A 65 -20.11 6.95 1.57
C ASN A 65 -21.16 8.05 1.41
N THR A 66 -21.22 8.98 2.35
CA THR A 66 -22.15 10.12 2.32
C THR A 66 -21.95 10.99 1.08
N GLY A 67 -20.93 10.71 0.25
CA GLY A 67 -20.67 11.35 -1.04
C GLY A 67 -21.03 10.58 -2.31
N ASN A 68 -21.46 9.30 -2.32
CA ASN A 68 -21.59 8.57 -3.60
C ASN A 68 -22.98 8.00 -3.96
N PRO A 69 -24.02 8.86 -4.10
CA PRO A 69 -25.31 8.43 -4.65
C PRO A 69 -25.24 8.02 -6.13
N CYS A 70 -24.16 8.37 -6.84
CA CYS A 70 -23.98 8.07 -8.26
C CYS A 70 -23.46 6.64 -8.55
N GLY A 71 -23.01 5.90 -7.53
CA GLY A 71 -22.60 4.50 -7.67
C GLY A 71 -21.41 4.26 -8.60
N PHE A 72 -20.52 5.24 -8.75
CA PHE A 72 -19.24 5.10 -9.46
C PHE A 72 -18.11 4.74 -8.49
N ASP A 73 -16.99 4.25 -9.00
CA ASP A 73 -15.74 4.19 -8.23
C ASP A 73 -14.60 4.63 -9.14
N TRP A 74 -13.37 4.61 -8.67
CA TRP A 74 -12.19 4.81 -9.49
C TRP A 74 -11.03 3.95 -9.04
N TYR A 75 -10.15 3.62 -9.95
CA TYR A 75 -9.01 2.76 -9.68
C TYR A 75 -7.73 3.47 -10.04
N PHE A 76 -6.64 3.02 -9.44
CA PHE A 76 -5.36 3.65 -9.61
C PHE A 76 -4.21 2.66 -9.52
N LYS A 77 -3.09 3.08 -10.08
CA LYS A 77 -1.76 2.54 -9.84
C LYS A 77 -0.81 3.70 -9.59
N THR A 78 0.26 3.43 -8.86
CA THR A 78 1.35 4.40 -8.63
C THR A 78 2.64 3.84 -9.17
N ASP A 79 3.43 4.68 -9.82
CA ASP A 79 4.81 4.39 -10.19
C ASP A 79 5.67 5.58 -9.75
N GLN A 80 6.49 5.36 -8.72
CA GLN A 80 7.25 6.42 -8.09
C GLN A 80 6.32 7.60 -7.69
N LEU A 81 6.70 8.81 -8.10
CA LEU A 81 5.97 10.04 -7.87
C LEU A 81 4.75 10.21 -8.79
N THR A 82 4.39 9.20 -9.58
CA THR A 82 3.33 9.31 -10.58
C THR A 82 2.12 8.46 -10.20
N LEU A 83 0.94 9.09 -10.15
CA LEU A 83 -0.36 8.45 -10.07
C LEU A 83 -0.94 8.29 -11.47
N TYR A 84 -1.46 7.10 -11.76
CA TYR A 84 -2.34 6.86 -12.89
C TYR A 84 -3.69 6.46 -12.33
N ALA A 85 -4.74 7.21 -12.64
CA ALA A 85 -6.07 6.94 -12.13
C ALA A 85 -7.13 7.10 -13.22
N GLN A 86 -8.22 6.35 -13.10
CA GLN A 86 -9.37 6.52 -13.97
C GLN A 86 -10.67 6.12 -13.29
N GLY A 87 -11.74 6.82 -13.65
CA GLY A 87 -13.07 6.54 -13.14
C GLY A 87 -13.67 5.28 -13.76
N ASN A 88 -14.49 4.59 -12.96
CA ASN A 88 -15.31 3.46 -13.34
C ASN A 88 -16.78 3.83 -13.13
N PHE A 89 -17.47 4.11 -14.23
CA PHE A 89 -18.83 4.64 -14.21
C PHE A 89 -19.81 3.64 -14.81
N ARG A 90 -21.00 3.50 -14.19
CA ARG A 90 -22.11 2.72 -14.77
C ARG A 90 -22.83 3.47 -15.90
N GLN A 91 -22.82 4.79 -15.81
CA GLN A 91 -23.37 5.72 -16.79
C GLN A 91 -22.37 6.84 -17.01
N LYS A 92 -22.33 7.41 -18.22
CA LYS A 92 -21.41 8.50 -18.54
C LYS A 92 -21.71 9.72 -17.66
N PRO A 93 -20.73 10.28 -16.94
CA PRO A 93 -20.95 11.50 -16.16
C PRO A 93 -21.04 12.73 -17.07
N ASP A 94 -21.76 13.76 -16.62
CA ASP A 94 -21.85 15.06 -17.29
C ASP A 94 -20.50 15.79 -17.23
N SER A 95 -19.86 15.71 -16.06
CA SER A 95 -18.51 16.23 -15.85
C SER A 95 -17.83 15.53 -14.67
N VAL A 96 -16.49 15.64 -14.62
CA VAL A 96 -15.66 15.12 -13.54
C VAL A 96 -14.64 16.15 -13.07
N LEU A 97 -14.19 16.01 -11.82
CA LEU A 97 -13.11 16.78 -11.23
C LEU A 97 -12.30 15.88 -10.30
N TRP A 98 -11.03 15.70 -10.63
CA TRP A 98 -10.03 15.11 -9.76
C TRP A 98 -9.39 16.20 -8.91
N SER A 99 -9.31 16.01 -7.60
CA SER A 99 -8.42 16.75 -6.70
C SER A 99 -7.38 15.80 -6.16
N PHE A 100 -6.10 16.11 -6.34
CA PHE A 100 -5.00 15.19 -6.02
C PHE A 100 -4.48 15.31 -4.58
N GLY A 101 -5.01 16.24 -3.79
CA GLY A 101 -4.58 16.46 -2.41
C GLY A 101 -3.28 17.26 -2.27
N ASP A 102 -2.75 17.81 -3.36
CA ASP A 102 -1.56 18.68 -3.42
C ASP A 102 -1.87 20.08 -4.01
N SER A 103 -3.14 20.49 -3.92
CA SER A 103 -3.71 21.72 -4.53
C SER A 103 -3.78 21.71 -6.06
N THR A 104 -3.48 20.59 -6.73
CA THR A 104 -3.68 20.45 -8.17
C THR A 104 -4.95 19.63 -8.49
N TYR A 105 -5.43 19.76 -9.73
CA TYR A 105 -6.68 19.11 -10.17
C TYR A 105 -6.66 18.77 -11.67
N SER A 106 -7.58 17.90 -12.11
CA SER A 106 -7.82 17.61 -13.53
C SER A 106 -9.31 17.39 -13.80
N LYS A 107 -9.75 17.63 -15.04
CA LYS A 107 -11.12 17.36 -15.52
C LYS A 107 -11.19 16.19 -16.51
N ASP A 108 -10.08 15.46 -16.68
CA ASP A 108 -10.02 14.32 -17.58
C ASP A 108 -10.61 13.07 -16.91
N LEU A 109 -11.21 12.18 -17.71
CA LEU A 109 -11.75 10.91 -17.22
C LEU A 109 -10.65 9.92 -16.82
N VAL A 110 -9.50 10.01 -17.48
CA VAL A 110 -8.28 9.24 -17.24
C VAL A 110 -7.16 10.24 -16.98
N VAL A 111 -6.48 10.11 -15.85
CA VAL A 111 -5.47 11.08 -15.40
C VAL A 111 -4.13 10.41 -15.13
N THR A 112 -3.07 11.13 -15.47
CA THR A 112 -1.71 10.86 -15.01
C THR A 112 -1.23 12.11 -14.28
N HIS A 113 -0.89 11.98 -12.99
CA HIS A 113 -0.47 13.10 -12.15
C HIS A 113 0.88 12.82 -11.50
N LYS A 114 1.80 13.79 -11.53
CA LYS A 114 3.13 13.66 -10.93
C LYS A 114 3.23 14.56 -9.71
N TYR A 115 3.47 13.97 -8.55
CA TYR A 115 3.70 14.68 -7.30
C TYR A 115 5.14 15.20 -7.21
N ASN A 116 5.33 16.31 -6.49
CA ASN A 116 6.65 16.88 -6.25
C ASN A 116 7.43 16.17 -5.13
N SER A 117 6.74 15.40 -4.29
CA SER A 117 7.34 14.74 -3.13
C SER A 117 6.63 13.43 -2.83
N PRO A 118 7.33 12.44 -2.24
CA PRO A 118 6.67 11.28 -1.68
C PRO A 118 5.80 11.70 -0.50
N GLY A 119 4.76 10.93 -0.23
CA GLY A 119 3.84 11.23 0.85
C GLY A 119 2.53 10.48 0.73
N THR A 120 1.65 10.74 1.69
CA THR A 120 0.29 10.24 1.63
C THR A 120 -0.66 11.35 1.21
N TYR A 121 -1.43 11.10 0.16
CA TYR A 121 -2.34 12.07 -0.45
C TYR A 121 -3.77 11.57 -0.38
N VAL A 122 -4.71 12.49 -0.16
CA VAL A 122 -6.15 12.20 -0.26
C VAL A 122 -6.63 12.67 -1.62
N VAL A 123 -6.88 11.71 -2.51
CA VAL A 123 -7.37 11.98 -3.86
C VAL A 123 -8.89 11.87 -3.88
N THR A 124 -9.54 12.87 -4.45
CA THR A 124 -11.00 12.95 -4.57
C THR A 124 -11.38 12.99 -6.04
N LEU A 125 -12.27 12.08 -6.48
CA LEU A 125 -12.98 12.21 -7.74
C LEU A 125 -14.40 12.69 -7.45
N THR A 126 -14.72 13.90 -7.88
CA THR A 126 -16.08 14.45 -7.91
C THR A 126 -16.66 14.30 -9.30
N VAL A 127 -17.92 13.91 -9.40
CA VAL A 127 -18.66 13.72 -10.64
C VAL A 127 -20.01 14.41 -10.54
N TRP A 128 -20.51 14.87 -11.68
CA TRP A 128 -21.87 15.35 -11.82
C TRP A 128 -22.63 14.42 -12.76
N ILE A 129 -23.78 13.91 -12.33
CA ILE A 129 -24.66 13.11 -13.18
C ILE A 129 -26.11 13.54 -13.01
N ASN A 130 -26.75 13.95 -14.11
CA ASN A 130 -28.10 14.50 -14.10
C ASN A 130 -28.25 15.66 -13.10
N GLY A 131 -27.20 16.49 -12.99
CA GLY A 131 -27.15 17.61 -12.04
C GLY A 131 -26.90 17.22 -10.58
N VAL A 132 -26.71 15.94 -10.24
CA VAL A 132 -26.36 15.48 -8.90
C VAL A 132 -24.84 15.41 -8.76
N GLU A 133 -24.30 16.08 -7.74
CA GLU A 133 -22.89 15.99 -7.37
C GLU A 133 -22.63 14.78 -6.47
N CYS A 134 -21.60 14.00 -6.81
CA CYS A 134 -21.17 12.85 -6.06
C CYS A 134 -19.64 12.82 -6.00
N SER A 135 -19.05 12.40 -4.88
CA SER A 135 -17.61 12.27 -4.70
C SER A 135 -17.19 10.95 -4.06
N VAL A 136 -16.03 10.45 -4.48
CA VAL A 136 -15.34 9.30 -3.88
C VAL A 136 -13.90 9.71 -3.58
N GLN A 137 -13.48 9.51 -2.34
CA GLN A 137 -12.12 9.82 -1.88
C GLN A 137 -11.35 8.53 -1.60
N LYS A 138 -10.05 8.51 -1.95
CA LYS A 138 -9.12 7.44 -1.54
C LYS A 138 -7.82 8.06 -1.05
N LYS A 139 -7.30 7.52 0.05
CA LYS A 139 -5.96 7.82 0.55
C LYS A 139 -4.97 6.95 -0.22
N ILE A 140 -3.99 7.57 -0.88
CA ILE A 140 -2.96 6.89 -1.66
C ILE A 140 -1.57 7.20 -1.13
N GLU A 141 -0.66 6.26 -1.26
CA GLU A 141 0.74 6.43 -0.90
C GLU A 141 1.57 6.65 -2.17
N ILE A 142 2.28 7.76 -2.25
CA ILE A 142 3.20 8.11 -3.34
C ILE A 142 4.62 7.95 -2.82
N LYS A 143 5.42 7.18 -3.54
CA LYS A 143 6.79 6.81 -3.13
C LYS A 143 7.79 7.49 -4.06
N ALA A 144 8.98 7.82 -3.56
CA ALA A 144 10.03 8.28 -4.45
C ALA A 144 10.45 7.11 -5.35
N GLY A 145 10.92 7.42 -6.56
CA GLY A 145 11.61 6.43 -7.38
C GLY A 145 12.93 6.08 -6.73
N PHE A 146 13.21 4.79 -6.56
CA PHE A 146 14.53 4.34 -6.16
C PHE A 146 15.44 4.39 -7.39
N GLN A 147 16.47 5.23 -7.35
CA GLN A 147 17.70 4.88 -8.05
C GLN A 147 18.37 3.84 -7.14
N ASN A 148 18.75 2.68 -7.69
CA ASN A 148 19.65 1.79 -6.96
C ASN A 148 20.83 2.65 -6.47
N PRO A 149 21.36 2.43 -5.26
CA PRO A 149 22.68 2.96 -4.97
C PRO A 149 23.60 2.46 -6.09
N ASP A 150 24.28 3.38 -6.78
CA ASP A 150 25.40 3.01 -7.64
C ASP A 150 26.44 2.38 -6.70
N ILE A 151 26.45 1.05 -6.67
CA ILE A 151 27.46 0.29 -5.92
C ILE A 151 28.68 0.23 -6.83
N GLU A 152 29.51 1.27 -6.76
CA GLU A 152 30.82 1.23 -7.38
C GLU A 152 31.83 0.58 -6.44
N ILE A 153 32.23 -0.66 -6.75
CA ILE A 153 33.42 -1.27 -6.16
C ILE A 153 34.61 -0.81 -7.01
N THR A 154 35.20 0.33 -6.66
CA THR A 154 36.25 0.95 -7.48
C THR A 154 37.61 0.27 -7.35
N ASN A 155 37.88 -0.49 -6.29
CA ASN A 155 39.07 -1.36 -6.18
C ASN A 155 38.91 -2.39 -5.07
N ILE A 156 39.12 -3.66 -5.40
CA ILE A 156 39.35 -4.75 -4.43
C ILE A 156 40.65 -5.43 -4.80
N ASN A 157 41.69 -5.23 -4.00
CA ASN A 157 42.97 -5.94 -4.11
C ASN A 157 43.38 -6.51 -2.75
N PRO A 158 43.02 -7.76 -2.42
CA PRO A 158 43.71 -8.47 -1.35
C PRO A 158 44.36 -9.75 -1.88
N ASN A 159 45.67 -9.69 -2.13
CA ASN A 159 46.68 -10.52 -1.47
C ASN A 159 48.05 -10.36 -2.19
N PRO A 160 49.12 -9.98 -1.46
CA PRO A 160 49.14 -9.61 -0.04
C PRO A 160 48.77 -8.15 0.15
N ALA A 161 47.66 -7.89 0.84
CA ALA A 161 47.40 -6.58 1.44
C ALA A 161 47.93 -6.65 2.88
N THR A 162 48.85 -5.75 3.23
CA THR A 162 49.45 -5.66 4.57
C THR A 162 48.66 -4.75 5.52
N ASP A 163 47.59 -4.12 5.04
CA ASP A 163 46.79 -3.14 5.76
C ASP A 163 45.28 -3.44 5.71
N ASN A 164 44.53 -2.80 6.61
CA ASN A 164 43.07 -2.91 6.70
C ASN A 164 42.37 -2.39 5.43
N ILE A 165 41.26 -3.03 5.05
CA ILE A 165 40.37 -2.59 3.97
C ILE A 165 39.13 -1.94 4.58
N ASP A 166 38.94 -0.66 4.28
CA ASP A 166 37.74 0.08 4.72
C ASP A 166 36.64 -0.01 3.65
N VAL A 167 35.53 -0.65 4.01
CA VAL A 167 34.31 -0.68 3.19
C VAL A 167 33.30 0.29 3.80
N THR A 168 33.02 1.40 3.11
CA THR A 168 32.00 2.35 3.55
C THR A 168 30.68 2.08 2.84
N VAL A 169 29.68 1.62 3.60
CA VAL A 169 28.29 1.49 3.13
C VAL A 169 27.49 2.66 3.66
N LYS A 170 26.84 3.42 2.77
CA LYS A 170 25.86 4.46 3.14
C LYS A 170 24.46 3.90 2.88
N SER A 171 23.59 3.93 3.89
CA SER A 171 22.21 3.44 3.81
C SER A 171 21.25 4.47 4.42
N ASP A 172 20.03 4.54 3.90
CA ASP A 172 18.92 5.36 4.41
C ASP A 172 18.07 4.63 5.47
N GLY A 173 18.44 3.38 5.81
CA GLY A 173 17.81 2.59 6.87
C GLY A 173 16.50 1.89 6.49
N GLN A 174 16.01 1.97 5.25
CA GLN A 174 14.75 1.31 4.87
C GLN A 174 14.89 -0.19 4.53
N TYR A 175 16.10 -0.64 4.18
CA TYR A 175 16.39 -2.04 3.88
C TYR A 175 17.67 -2.52 4.56
N LYS A 176 17.73 -3.81 4.85
CA LYS A 176 18.93 -4.47 5.38
C LYS A 176 19.95 -4.64 4.25
N VAL A 177 21.04 -3.87 4.28
CA VAL A 177 22.20 -4.13 3.42
C VAL A 177 23.03 -5.23 4.07
N VAL A 178 23.34 -6.27 3.30
CA VAL A 178 24.21 -7.36 3.73
C VAL A 178 25.47 -7.32 2.86
N VAL A 179 26.60 -7.08 3.50
CA VAL A 179 27.92 -7.24 2.88
C VAL A 179 28.40 -8.65 3.21
N ALA A 180 28.75 -9.43 2.20
CA ALA A 180 29.37 -10.74 2.36
C ALA A 180 30.77 -10.68 1.75
N ILE A 181 31.76 -11.19 2.49
CA ILE A 181 33.11 -11.41 1.98
C ILE A 181 33.21 -12.91 1.70
N SER A 182 33.65 -13.28 0.50
CA SER A 182 33.84 -14.69 0.13
C SER A 182 35.31 -14.99 -0.18
N ASP A 183 35.74 -16.22 0.11
CA ASP A 183 37.04 -16.71 -0.35
C ASP A 183 37.05 -16.89 -1.89
N VAL A 184 38.23 -17.19 -2.44
CA VAL A 184 38.40 -17.45 -3.88
C VAL A 184 37.60 -18.66 -4.41
N ARG A 185 37.02 -19.46 -3.52
CA ARG A 185 36.15 -20.60 -3.83
C ARG A 185 34.67 -20.26 -3.65
N GLY A 186 34.35 -19.01 -3.33
CA GLY A 186 32.98 -18.52 -3.14
C GLY A 186 32.39 -18.78 -1.76
N ASN A 187 33.16 -19.33 -0.81
CA ASN A 187 32.66 -19.58 0.54
C ASN A 187 32.58 -18.26 1.31
N VAL A 188 31.41 -17.94 1.84
CA VAL A 188 31.22 -16.75 2.69
C VAL A 188 32.04 -16.92 3.96
N LEU A 189 32.88 -15.94 4.26
CA LEU A 189 33.63 -15.84 5.50
C LEU A 189 32.70 -15.24 6.56
N GLU A 190 32.43 -15.99 7.63
CA GLU A 190 31.72 -15.45 8.80
C GLU A 190 32.65 -14.47 9.53
N ILE A 191 32.17 -13.25 9.75
CA ILE A 191 32.90 -12.15 10.43
C ILE A 191 32.52 -12.13 11.91
#